data_AF-A0A136M2V3-F1
#
_entry.id   AF-A0A136M2V3-F1
#
_cell.length_a   1.000
_cell.length_b   1.000
_cell.length_c   1.000
_cell.angle_alpha   90.00
_cell.angle_beta   90.00
_cell.angle_gamma   90.00
#
_symmetry.space_group_name_H-M   'P 1'
#
loop_
_entity.id
_entity.type
_entity.pdbx_description
1 polymer ?
#
loop_
_entity_poly.entity_id
_entity_poly.type
_entity_poly.pdbx_seq_one_letter_code
_entity_poly.pdbx_strand_id
1 'polypeptide(L)'
;MISQASEGAVKVSGDSLETLHWLYSIEQRAVIPIKWIVLLLALALVLIEDRSLLEKWEAPTLLGGYASINLFFSWLFIGRKIPVRDFRRWSLASLLADVVFVALMVLMTGHLESHFFVLFFFPVVRTASLFLHPFKKLGFDFLMTLLYLACAVPVAKAADPEVISAVVLRIALIWTVILTSSFLVQVLASQQARVFAINERLRYQSEQNREVLSSMTDAVMVFDPSQQLKICNRSAEDLLRKLMGVRLPVESGGYGQSPWNRYWQEPPHFFRQPSQSPLEGGEGEYRFWANLTPDLIATPIERLLEEIRFKSTGRWIVCL
;
A
#
# COMPACT_ATOMS: atom_id res chain seq x y z
N MET A 1 -2.72 -3.76 -35.17
CA MET A 1 -2.17 -4.07 -33.83
C MET A 1 -2.52 -2.98 -32.79
N ILE A 2 -3.77 -2.46 -32.75
CA ILE A 2 -4.23 -1.44 -31.76
C ILE A 2 -5.64 -1.77 -31.21
N SER A 3 -6.11 -3.03 -31.30
CA SER A 3 -7.54 -3.36 -31.05
C SER A 3 -7.80 -4.40 -29.96
N GLN A 4 -7.07 -4.36 -28.84
CA GLN A 4 -7.37 -5.17 -27.64
C GLN A 4 -7.31 -4.40 -26.32
N ALA A 5 -7.31 -3.06 -26.35
CA ALA A 5 -7.18 -2.24 -25.14
C ALA A 5 -8.51 -1.78 -24.50
N SER A 6 -9.68 -2.21 -24.99
CA SER A 6 -10.97 -1.62 -24.57
C SER A 6 -11.96 -2.52 -23.82
N GLU A 7 -11.69 -3.80 -23.60
CA GLU A 7 -12.65 -4.70 -22.93
C GLU A 7 -12.43 -4.87 -21.42
N GLY A 8 -11.44 -4.17 -20.85
CA GLY A 8 -11.15 -4.16 -19.41
C GLY A 8 -11.79 -3.01 -18.65
N ALA A 9 -12.90 -2.42 -19.11
CA ALA A 9 -13.69 -1.47 -18.32
C ALA A 9 -14.50 -2.23 -17.25
N VAL A 10 -13.76 -2.94 -16.40
CA VAL A 10 -14.24 -3.60 -15.18
C VAL A 10 -14.99 -2.56 -14.37
N LYS A 11 -16.16 -2.95 -13.88
CA LYS A 11 -17.11 -2.13 -13.13
C LYS A 11 -16.45 -1.68 -11.81
N VAL A 12 -15.69 -0.57 -11.86
CA VAL A 12 -14.98 0.13 -10.75
C VAL A 12 -15.99 0.76 -9.78
N SER A 13 -16.89 -0.06 -9.22
CA SER A 13 -17.86 0.36 -8.21
C SER A 13 -17.49 -0.17 -6.83
N GLY A 14 -16.74 -1.28 -6.74
CA GLY A 14 -16.18 -1.82 -5.50
C GLY A 14 -14.83 -1.18 -5.12
N ASP A 15 -14.03 -0.78 -6.10
CA ASP A 15 -12.66 -0.26 -5.89
C ASP A 15 -12.59 1.10 -5.18
N SER A 16 -13.70 1.80 -4.98
CA SER A 16 -13.67 3.18 -4.48
C SER A 16 -13.18 3.30 -3.04
N LEU A 17 -13.53 2.38 -2.15
CA LEU A 17 -13.17 2.48 -0.73
C LEU A 17 -11.71 2.09 -0.48
N GLU A 18 -11.25 0.99 -1.07
CA GLU A 18 -9.85 0.54 -0.97
C GLU A 18 -8.89 1.57 -1.56
N THR A 19 -9.25 2.12 -2.72
CA THR A 19 -8.48 3.17 -3.38
C THR A 19 -8.42 4.45 -2.53
N LEU A 20 -9.52 4.82 -1.89
CA LEU A 20 -9.54 5.97 -0.97
C LEU A 20 -8.73 5.71 0.31
N HIS A 21 -8.73 4.48 0.84
CA HIS A 21 -7.87 4.09 1.95
C HIS A 21 -6.38 4.12 1.58
N TRP A 22 -6.03 3.64 0.39
CA TRP A 22 -4.68 3.74 -0.15
C TRP A 22 -4.25 5.20 -0.31
N LEU A 23 -5.11 6.05 -0.88
CA LEU A 23 -4.84 7.47 -1.06
C LEU A 23 -4.68 8.18 0.28
N TYR A 24 -5.51 7.84 1.27
CA TYR A 24 -5.38 8.32 2.64
C TYR A 24 -4.03 7.96 3.26
N SER A 25 -3.59 6.70 3.08
CA SER A 25 -2.29 6.24 3.57
C SER A 25 -1.12 7.00 2.92
N ILE A 26 -1.19 7.23 1.62
CA ILE A 26 -0.17 8.01 0.88
C ILE A 26 -0.14 9.46 1.35
N GLU A 27 -1.30 10.09 1.54
CA GLU A 27 -1.35 11.48 1.98
C GLU A 27 -0.69 11.65 3.35
N GLN A 28 -0.97 10.76 4.29
CA GLN A 28 -0.37 10.78 5.62
C GLN A 28 1.14 10.50 5.60
N ARG A 29 1.59 9.48 4.85
CA ARG A 29 2.97 9.00 4.91
C ARG A 29 3.93 9.75 4.00
N ALA A 30 3.45 10.27 2.87
CA ALA A 30 4.29 10.90 1.86
C ALA A 30 3.96 12.38 1.67
N VAL A 31 2.69 12.73 1.45
CA VAL A 31 2.32 14.11 1.04
C VAL A 31 2.54 15.12 2.16
N ILE A 32 2.12 14.82 3.39
CA ILE A 32 2.29 15.74 4.52
C ILE A 32 3.78 16.00 4.81
N PRO A 33 4.65 14.98 4.98
CA PRO A 33 6.08 15.23 5.14
C PRO A 33 6.69 16.02 3.98
N ILE A 34 6.31 15.72 2.73
CA ILE A 34 6.78 16.45 1.55
C ILE A 34 6.38 17.92 1.61
N LYS A 35 5.16 18.27 2.02
CA LYS A 35 4.74 19.68 2.18
C LYS A 35 5.61 20.46 3.14
N TRP A 36 6.00 19.84 4.25
CA TRP A 36 6.92 20.46 5.21
C TRP A 36 8.33 20.62 4.61
N ILE A 37 8.81 19.63 3.86
CA ILE A 37 10.06 19.75 3.10
C ILE A 37 9.98 20.88 2.08
N VAL A 38 8.85 21.04 1.37
CA VAL A 38 8.62 22.14 0.41
C VAL A 38 8.65 23.49 1.11
N LEU A 39 8.00 23.62 2.28
CA LEU A 39 8.05 24.85 3.06
C LEU A 39 9.49 25.17 3.49
N LEU A 40 10.23 24.19 3.98
CA LEU A 40 11.64 24.36 4.39
C LEU A 40 12.54 24.71 3.19
N LEU A 41 12.32 24.07 2.04
CA LEU A 41 13.03 24.37 0.80
C LEU A 41 12.70 25.79 0.31
N ALA A 42 11.43 26.20 0.34
CA ALA A 42 11.04 27.56 -0.01
C ALA A 42 11.68 28.59 0.92
N LEU A 43 11.70 28.33 2.23
CA LEU A 43 12.39 29.16 3.21
C LEU A 43 13.90 29.24 2.92
N ALA A 44 14.54 28.11 2.61
CA ALA A 44 15.95 28.07 2.26
C ALA A 44 16.25 28.87 0.99
N LEU A 45 15.42 28.75 -0.06
CA LEU A 45 15.55 29.53 -1.28
C LEU A 45 15.41 31.03 -1.01
N VAL A 46 14.42 31.44 -0.19
CA VAL A 46 14.26 32.85 0.20
C VAL A 46 15.49 33.36 0.95
N LEU A 47 16.09 32.55 1.83
CA LEU A 47 17.29 32.92 2.57
C LEU A 47 18.55 33.04 1.68
N ILE A 48 18.63 32.26 0.60
CA ILE A 48 19.79 32.22 -0.31
C ILE A 48 19.71 33.29 -1.38
N GLU A 49 18.55 33.46 -2.02
CA GLU A 49 18.42 34.21 -3.27
C GLU A 49 18.37 35.72 -3.03
N ASP A 50 17.57 36.18 -2.06
CA ASP A 50 17.49 37.60 -1.75
C ASP A 50 17.01 37.84 -0.31
N ARG A 51 17.94 38.16 0.59
CA ARG A 51 17.62 38.50 1.98
C ARG A 51 16.72 39.72 2.10
N SER A 52 16.70 40.61 1.10
CA SER A 52 15.80 41.79 1.10
C SER A 52 14.33 41.39 0.98
N LEU A 53 14.02 40.21 0.43
CA LEU A 53 12.65 39.67 0.43
C LEU A 53 12.15 39.32 1.83
N LEU A 54 13.03 39.02 2.79
CA LEU A 54 12.65 38.80 4.19
C LEU A 54 12.36 40.12 4.92
N GLU A 55 12.99 41.21 4.49
CA GLU A 55 12.72 42.55 5.03
C GLU A 55 11.37 43.08 4.53
N LYS A 56 10.97 42.69 3.31
CA LYS A 56 9.60 42.91 2.82
C LYS A 56 8.64 41.96 3.54
N TRP A 57 7.65 42.53 4.23
CA TRP A 57 6.66 41.77 5.00
C TRP A 57 5.87 40.72 4.19
N GLU A 58 5.88 40.82 2.86
CA GLU A 58 5.11 39.96 1.98
C GLU A 58 5.59 38.49 2.01
N ALA A 59 6.91 38.22 1.90
CA ALA A 59 7.42 36.84 1.84
C ALA A 59 7.28 36.09 3.18
N PRO A 60 7.61 36.68 4.35
CA PRO A 60 7.33 36.06 5.64
C PRO A 60 5.84 35.81 5.87
N THR A 61 4.96 36.72 5.42
CA THR A 61 3.51 36.55 5.53
C THR A 61 3.01 35.39 4.68
N LEU A 62 3.51 35.25 3.45
CA LEU A 62 3.16 34.13 2.56
C LEU A 62 3.66 32.79 3.11
N LEU A 63 4.91 32.73 3.60
CA LEU A 63 5.47 31.53 4.23
C LEU A 63 4.73 31.15 5.52
N GLY A 64 4.45 32.13 6.40
CA GLY A 64 3.69 31.91 7.63
C GLY A 64 2.24 31.49 7.37
N GLY A 65 1.60 32.07 6.35
CA GLY A 65 0.27 31.67 5.89
C GLY A 65 0.25 30.24 5.37
N TYR A 66 1.21 29.87 4.51
CA TYR A 66 1.34 28.52 3.99
C TYR A 66 1.67 27.50 5.10
N ALA A 67 2.54 27.86 6.05
CA ALA A 67 2.81 27.03 7.24
C ALA A 67 1.55 26.79 8.07
N SER A 68 0.73 27.83 8.26
CA SER A 68 -0.56 27.73 8.98
C SER A 68 -1.55 26.81 8.25
N ILE A 69 -1.65 26.93 6.93
CA ILE A 69 -2.48 26.06 6.09
C ILE A 69 -1.97 24.60 6.15
N ASN A 70 -0.66 24.38 6.08
CA ASN A 70 -0.08 23.04 6.20
C ASN A 70 -0.27 22.46 7.59
N LEU A 71 -0.21 23.26 8.65
CA LEU A 71 -0.51 22.83 10.01
C LEU A 71 -1.98 22.44 10.14
N PHE A 72 -2.89 23.22 9.56
CA PHE A 72 -4.32 22.88 9.48
C PHE A 72 -4.56 21.55 8.76
N PHE A 73 -3.99 21.35 7.57
CA PHE A 73 -4.13 20.08 6.85
C PHE A 73 -3.42 18.91 7.55
N SER A 74 -2.28 19.14 8.18
CA SER A 74 -1.59 18.11 8.98
C SER A 74 -2.46 17.68 10.15
N TRP A 75 -3.04 18.63 10.88
CA TRP A 75 -4.01 18.35 11.94
C TRP A 75 -5.24 17.63 11.40
N LEU A 76 -5.78 18.04 10.25
CA LEU A 76 -6.96 17.45 9.65
C LEU A 76 -6.72 15.99 9.22
N PHE A 77 -5.59 15.70 8.58
CA PHE A 77 -5.29 14.36 8.04
C PHE A 77 -4.66 13.41 9.06
N ILE A 78 -3.88 13.90 10.03
CA ILE A 78 -3.23 13.06 11.06
C ILE A 78 -4.10 12.97 12.31
N GLY A 79 -4.63 14.12 12.78
CA GLY A 79 -5.32 14.22 14.05
C GLY A 79 -6.81 13.87 13.99
N ARG A 80 -7.49 14.12 12.86
CA ARG A 80 -8.94 13.90 12.74
C ARG A 80 -9.26 12.74 11.79
N LYS A 81 -10.19 11.87 12.20
CA LYS A 81 -10.76 10.84 11.32
C LYS A 81 -11.72 11.49 10.32
N ILE A 82 -11.20 11.96 9.18
CA ILE A 82 -12.02 12.47 8.07
C ILE A 82 -12.80 11.30 7.48
N PRO A 83 -14.11 11.44 7.21
CA PRO A 83 -14.85 10.41 6.48
C PRO A 83 -14.24 10.21 5.09
N VAL A 84 -14.07 8.95 4.70
CA VAL A 84 -13.41 8.51 3.45
C VAL A 84 -14.02 9.19 2.21
N ARG A 85 -15.32 9.48 2.23
CA ARG A 85 -16.05 10.15 1.15
C ARG A 85 -15.61 11.59 0.89
N ASP A 86 -15.26 12.35 1.94
CA ASP A 86 -14.88 13.76 1.82
C ASP A 86 -13.38 13.96 1.63
N PHE A 87 -12.58 12.91 1.88
CA PHE A 87 -11.13 12.95 1.79
C PHE A 87 -10.61 13.53 0.46
N ARG A 88 -11.22 13.15 -0.67
CA ARG A 88 -10.82 13.64 -1.99
C ARG A 88 -10.99 15.15 -2.15
N ARG A 89 -12.06 15.73 -1.57
CA ARG A 89 -12.32 17.18 -1.63
C ARG A 89 -11.28 17.93 -0.81
N TRP A 90 -10.95 17.42 0.38
CA TRP A 90 -9.92 18.00 1.24
C TRP A 90 -8.53 17.89 0.65
N SER A 91 -8.16 16.76 0.02
CA SER A 91 -6.86 16.64 -0.66
C SER A 91 -6.79 17.54 -1.90
N LEU A 92 -7.89 17.73 -2.64
CA LEU A 92 -7.93 18.70 -3.73
C LEU A 92 -7.79 20.15 -3.24
N ALA A 93 -8.46 20.52 -2.15
CA ALA A 93 -8.32 21.85 -1.53
C ALA A 93 -6.88 22.08 -1.06
N SER A 94 -6.25 21.04 -0.50
CA SER A 94 -4.85 21.08 -0.09
C SER A 94 -3.89 21.21 -1.27
N LEU A 95 -4.16 20.53 -2.39
CA LEU A 95 -3.39 20.69 -3.63
C LEU A 95 -3.55 22.11 -4.16
N LEU A 96 -4.77 22.66 -4.19
CA LEU A 96 -5.02 24.02 -4.65
C LEU A 96 -4.25 25.05 -3.82
N ALA A 97 -4.18 24.87 -2.50
CA ALA A 97 -3.36 25.71 -1.63
C ALA A 97 -1.87 25.65 -2.00
N ASP A 98 -1.33 24.46 -2.31
CA ASP A 98 0.06 24.30 -2.76
C ASP A 98 0.30 25.04 -4.09
N VAL A 99 -0.62 24.89 -5.05
CA VAL A 99 -0.53 25.56 -6.36
C VAL A 99 -0.55 27.08 -6.22
N VAL A 100 -1.48 27.61 -5.41
CA VAL A 100 -1.59 29.05 -5.16
C VAL A 100 -0.34 29.57 -4.46
N PHE A 101 0.15 28.86 -3.44
CA PHE A 101 1.38 29.23 -2.75
C PHE A 101 2.58 29.29 -3.71
N VAL A 102 2.80 28.25 -4.52
CA VAL A 102 3.92 28.21 -5.47
C VAL A 102 3.80 29.32 -6.52
N ALA A 103 2.60 29.56 -7.06
CA ALA A 103 2.37 30.62 -8.03
C ALA A 103 2.68 32.01 -7.43
N LEU A 104 2.20 32.28 -6.22
CA LEU A 104 2.47 33.55 -5.51
C LEU A 104 3.96 33.72 -5.21
N MET A 105 4.65 32.66 -4.77
CA MET A 105 6.10 32.69 -4.54
C MET A 105 6.86 33.07 -5.80
N VAL A 106 6.50 32.48 -6.96
CA VAL A 106 7.15 32.79 -8.25
C VAL A 106 6.86 34.23 -8.69
N LEU A 107 5.62 34.71 -8.54
CA LEU A 107 5.27 36.10 -8.87
C LEU A 107 6.03 37.12 -8.02
N MET A 108 6.22 36.84 -6.73
CA MET A 108 6.90 37.75 -5.80
C MET A 108 8.42 37.76 -5.94
N THR A 109 9.03 36.65 -6.36
CA THR A 109 10.50 36.47 -6.41
C THR A 109 11.13 36.87 -7.74
N GLY A 110 10.41 37.61 -8.60
CA GLY A 110 10.93 38.08 -9.89
C GLY A 110 10.61 37.17 -11.08
N HIS A 111 9.54 36.38 -11.01
CA HIS A 111 8.97 35.60 -12.11
C HIS A 111 9.95 34.58 -12.74
N LEU A 112 10.69 35.00 -13.76
CA LEU A 112 11.55 34.14 -14.58
C LEU A 112 12.99 34.08 -14.11
N GLU A 113 13.47 35.03 -13.34
CA GLU A 113 14.85 34.94 -12.83
C GLU A 113 14.93 33.97 -11.66
N SER A 114 13.80 33.74 -10.99
CA SER A 114 13.78 33.01 -9.73
C SER A 114 13.92 31.49 -9.89
N HIS A 115 14.69 30.89 -8.98
CA HIS A 115 14.87 29.43 -8.90
C HIS A 115 13.64 28.71 -8.33
N PHE A 116 12.60 29.45 -7.93
CA PHE A 116 11.39 28.91 -7.32
C PHE A 116 10.50 28.11 -8.28
N PHE A 117 10.78 28.12 -9.59
CA PHE A 117 10.05 27.27 -10.55
C PHE A 117 10.15 25.77 -10.20
N VAL A 118 11.23 25.35 -9.53
CA VAL A 118 11.42 23.97 -9.05
C VAL A 118 10.29 23.55 -8.10
N LEU A 119 9.67 24.49 -7.40
CA LEU A 119 8.55 24.20 -6.50
C LEU A 119 7.30 23.71 -7.26
N PHE A 120 7.17 23.96 -8.56
CA PHE A 120 6.08 23.40 -9.38
C PHE A 120 6.15 21.88 -9.52
N PHE A 121 7.31 21.26 -9.29
CA PHE A 121 7.43 19.80 -9.40
C PHE A 121 6.61 19.09 -8.33
N PHE A 122 6.45 19.67 -7.15
CA PHE A 122 5.74 19.01 -6.06
C PHE A 122 4.24 18.88 -6.33
N PRO A 123 3.51 19.95 -6.71
CA PRO A 123 2.14 19.80 -7.17
C PRO A 123 1.98 18.83 -8.35
N VAL A 124 2.91 18.82 -9.31
CA VAL A 124 2.89 17.89 -10.46
C VAL A 124 3.08 16.43 -10.03
N VAL A 125 3.99 16.16 -9.09
CA VAL A 125 4.14 14.80 -8.56
C VAL A 125 2.91 14.40 -7.75
N ARG A 126 2.30 15.35 -7.03
CA ARG A 126 1.10 15.12 -6.23
C ARG A 126 -0.16 14.84 -7.07
N THR A 127 -0.31 15.44 -8.25
CA THR A 127 -1.46 15.16 -9.13
C THR A 127 -1.48 13.69 -9.58
N ALA A 128 -0.31 13.08 -9.67
CA ALA A 128 -0.15 11.67 -10.04
C ALA A 128 -0.77 10.71 -9.02
N SER A 129 -0.77 11.05 -7.73
CA SER A 129 -1.45 10.23 -6.71
C SER A 129 -2.95 10.50 -6.68
N LEU A 130 -3.39 11.74 -6.95
CA LEU A 130 -4.80 12.14 -6.86
C LEU A 130 -5.66 11.72 -8.05
N PHE A 131 -5.09 11.63 -9.24
CA PHE A 131 -5.81 11.34 -10.47
C PHE A 131 -5.35 10.01 -11.07
N LEU A 132 -6.12 8.95 -10.79
CA LEU A 132 -5.90 7.62 -11.38
C LEU A 132 -6.18 7.57 -12.88
N HIS A 133 -7.10 8.42 -13.37
CA HIS A 133 -7.40 8.50 -14.79
C HIS A 133 -6.35 9.34 -15.51
N PRO A 134 -5.66 8.80 -16.53
CA PRO A 134 -4.56 9.48 -17.20
C PRO A 134 -5.00 10.77 -17.88
N PHE A 135 -6.21 10.83 -18.44
CA PHE A 135 -6.74 12.04 -19.07
C PHE A 135 -7.01 13.18 -18.08
N LYS A 136 -7.53 12.86 -16.88
CA LYS A 136 -7.76 13.87 -15.83
C LYS A 136 -6.44 14.39 -15.29
N LYS A 137 -5.47 13.50 -15.11
CA LYS A 137 -4.10 13.86 -14.74
C LYS A 137 -3.47 14.78 -15.79
N LEU A 138 -3.46 14.37 -17.06
CA LEU A 138 -2.90 15.16 -18.16
C LEU A 138 -3.54 16.54 -18.27
N GLY A 139 -4.86 16.64 -18.10
CA GLY A 139 -5.57 17.93 -18.09
C GLY A 139 -5.11 18.84 -16.96
N PHE A 140 -4.87 18.30 -15.76
CA PHE A 140 -4.34 19.07 -14.63
C PHE A 140 -2.86 19.44 -14.83
N ASP A 141 -2.03 18.51 -15.32
CA ASP A 141 -0.62 18.77 -15.60
C ASP A 141 -0.45 19.85 -16.70
N PHE A 142 -1.34 19.83 -17.70
CA PHE A 142 -1.45 20.90 -18.70
C PHE A 142 -1.86 22.24 -18.06
N LEU A 143 -2.85 22.24 -17.16
CA LEU A 143 -3.24 23.44 -16.41
C LEU A 143 -2.08 24.00 -15.59
N MET A 144 -1.27 23.14 -14.96
CA MET A 144 -0.07 23.56 -14.22
C MET A 144 0.98 24.18 -15.11
N THR A 145 1.17 23.63 -16.31
CA THR A 145 2.05 24.21 -17.33
C THR A 145 1.54 25.57 -17.81
N LEU A 146 0.23 25.70 -18.03
CA LEU A 146 -0.39 26.98 -18.39
C LEU A 146 -0.27 28.01 -17.28
N LEU A 147 -0.40 27.60 -16.01
CA LEU A 147 -0.24 28.49 -14.87
C LEU A 147 1.21 29.00 -14.78
N TYR A 148 2.19 28.11 -14.95
CA TYR A 148 3.59 28.50 -15.04
C TYR A 148 3.83 29.48 -16.20
N LEU A 149 3.28 29.21 -17.38
CA LEU A 149 3.33 30.12 -18.52
C LEU A 149 2.68 31.47 -18.23
N ALA A 150 1.54 31.50 -17.55
CA ALA A 150 0.87 32.74 -17.16
C ALA A 150 1.75 33.58 -16.22
N CYS A 151 2.50 32.95 -15.32
CA CYS A 151 3.52 33.61 -14.51
C CYS A 151 4.74 34.06 -15.34
N ALA A 152 5.09 33.37 -16.42
CA ALA A 152 6.26 33.67 -17.25
C ALA A 152 6.02 34.76 -18.34
N VAL A 153 4.81 34.82 -18.91
CA VAL A 153 4.46 35.65 -20.07
C VAL A 153 4.70 37.16 -19.88
N PRO A 154 4.40 37.78 -18.72
CA PRO A 154 4.62 39.21 -18.53
C PRO A 154 6.08 39.62 -18.75
N VAL A 155 7.02 38.75 -18.38
CA VAL A 155 8.46 38.99 -18.55
C VAL A 155 8.91 38.66 -19.97
N ALA A 156 8.42 37.55 -20.55
CA ALA A 156 8.83 37.13 -21.90
C ALA A 156 8.50 38.14 -23.01
N LYS A 157 7.47 38.98 -22.84
CA LYS A 157 7.09 40.01 -23.83
C LYS A 157 8.10 41.16 -23.97
N ALA A 158 8.96 41.35 -22.97
CA ALA A 158 9.94 42.43 -22.93
C ALA A 158 11.39 41.91 -23.00
N ALA A 159 11.58 40.59 -23.15
CA ALA A 159 12.84 39.97 -22.82
C ALA A 159 13.67 39.52 -24.03
N ASP A 160 14.98 39.45 -23.79
CA ASP A 160 15.99 38.99 -24.72
C ASP A 160 15.80 37.50 -25.11
N PRO A 161 16.33 37.06 -26.27
CA PRO A 161 16.29 35.66 -26.70
C PRO A 161 16.78 34.66 -25.64
N GLU A 162 17.70 35.07 -24.76
CA GLU A 162 18.22 34.25 -23.66
C GLU A 162 17.11 33.88 -22.66
N VAL A 163 16.21 34.81 -22.32
CA VAL A 163 15.10 34.55 -21.39
C VAL A 163 14.09 33.57 -22.00
N ILE A 164 13.83 33.69 -23.30
CA ILE A 164 12.99 32.73 -24.03
C ILE A 164 13.60 31.33 -23.96
N SER A 165 14.91 31.20 -24.14
CA SER A 165 15.60 29.91 -24.05
C SER A 165 15.48 29.29 -22.65
N ALA A 166 15.61 30.10 -21.59
CA ALA A 166 15.45 29.66 -20.21
C ALA A 166 14.00 29.19 -19.92
N VAL A 167 13.00 29.90 -20.42
CA VAL A 167 11.58 29.51 -20.29
C VAL A 167 11.34 28.16 -20.98
N VAL A 168 11.83 27.99 -22.21
CA VAL A 168 11.68 26.74 -22.97
C VAL A 168 12.34 25.57 -22.22
N LEU A 169 13.55 25.77 -21.68
CA LEU A 169 14.24 24.75 -20.89
C LEU A 169 13.45 24.36 -19.63
N ARG A 170 12.89 25.34 -18.91
CA ARG A 170 12.08 25.09 -17.71
C ARG A 170 10.78 24.36 -18.04
N ILE A 171 10.11 24.73 -19.13
CA ILE A 171 8.92 24.00 -19.63
C ILE A 171 9.29 22.57 -19.99
N ALA A 172 10.38 22.36 -20.72
CA ALA A 172 10.85 21.03 -21.07
C ALA A 172 11.14 20.19 -19.82
N LEU A 173 11.69 20.80 -18.78
CA LEU A 173 11.98 20.13 -17.52
C LEU A 173 10.70 19.82 -16.72
N ILE A 174 9.73 20.74 -16.66
CA ILE A 174 8.39 20.48 -16.10
C ILE A 174 7.73 19.29 -16.82
N TRP A 175 7.75 19.27 -18.16
CA TRP A 175 7.22 18.15 -18.93
C TRP A 175 7.98 16.84 -18.68
N THR A 176 9.30 16.90 -18.53
CA THR A 176 10.10 15.73 -18.18
C THR A 176 9.67 15.16 -16.82
N VAL A 177 9.40 16.00 -15.83
CA VAL A 177 8.87 15.60 -14.53
C VAL A 177 7.46 15.03 -14.66
N ILE A 178 6.57 15.65 -15.44
CA ILE A 178 5.21 15.15 -15.72
C ILE A 178 5.24 13.75 -16.32
N LEU A 179 6.07 13.54 -17.35
CA LEU A 179 6.21 12.26 -18.04
C LEU A 179 6.82 11.19 -17.14
N THR A 180 7.90 11.54 -16.43
CA THR A 180 8.57 10.62 -15.49
C THR A 180 7.64 10.22 -14.36
N SER A 181 6.92 11.17 -13.76
CA SER A 181 5.90 10.92 -12.74
C SER A 181 4.80 10.00 -13.27
N SER A 182 4.33 10.23 -14.49
CA SER A 182 3.31 9.38 -15.14
C SER A 182 3.80 7.96 -15.36
N PHE A 183 5.04 7.81 -15.84
CA PHE A 183 5.68 6.51 -16.00
C PHE A 183 5.84 5.78 -14.66
N LEU A 184 6.31 6.46 -13.61
CA LEU A 184 6.45 5.87 -12.28
C LEU A 184 5.13 5.36 -11.72
N VAL A 185 4.04 6.11 -11.86
CA VAL A 185 2.71 5.66 -11.41
C VAL A 185 2.25 4.43 -12.20
N GLN A 186 2.48 4.39 -13.52
CA GLN A 186 2.15 3.20 -14.32
C GLN A 186 2.96 1.98 -13.90
N VAL A 187 4.26 2.13 -13.66
CA VAL A 187 5.12 1.04 -13.18
C VAL A 187 4.64 0.55 -11.83
N LEU A 188 4.36 1.44 -10.88
CA LEU A 188 3.85 1.08 -9.56
C LEU A 188 2.50 0.35 -9.64
N ALA A 189 1.57 0.84 -10.46
CA ALA A 189 0.29 0.18 -10.68
C ALA A 189 0.48 -1.24 -11.27
N SER A 190 1.40 -1.39 -12.22
CA SER A 190 1.71 -2.70 -12.81
C SER A 190 2.35 -3.67 -11.80
N GLN A 191 3.20 -3.16 -10.90
CA GLN A 191 3.82 -3.97 -9.85
C GLN A 191 2.78 -4.41 -8.82
N GLN A 192 1.89 -3.50 -8.41
CA GLN A 192 0.78 -3.84 -7.50
C GLN A 192 -0.11 -4.93 -8.10
N ALA A 193 -0.51 -4.78 -9.37
CA ALA A 193 -1.31 -5.80 -10.06
C ALA A 193 -0.62 -7.17 -10.11
N ARG A 194 0.69 -7.21 -10.35
CA ARG A 194 1.48 -8.45 -10.31
C ARG A 194 1.52 -9.07 -8.91
N VAL A 195 1.70 -8.27 -7.87
CA VAL A 195 1.70 -8.76 -6.48
C VAL A 195 0.33 -9.35 -6.12
N PHE A 196 -0.76 -8.70 -6.50
CA PHE A 196 -2.11 -9.25 -6.31
C PHE A 196 -2.31 -10.58 -7.04
N ALA A 197 -1.91 -10.67 -8.32
CA ALA A 197 -2.00 -11.91 -9.09
C ALA A 197 -1.15 -13.06 -8.47
N ILE A 198 0.03 -12.76 -7.94
CA ILE A 198 0.86 -13.74 -7.23
C ILE A 198 0.17 -14.21 -5.95
N ASN A 199 -0.37 -13.28 -5.15
CA ASN A 199 -1.09 -13.62 -3.92
C ASN A 199 -2.33 -14.48 -4.20
N GLU A 200 -3.09 -14.18 -5.25
CA GLU A 200 -4.25 -14.98 -5.66
C GLU A 200 -3.83 -16.38 -6.08
N ARG A 201 -2.74 -16.51 -6.86
CA ARG A 201 -2.19 -17.81 -7.25
C ARG A 201 -1.70 -18.62 -6.06
N LEU A 202 -0.99 -18.00 -5.12
CA LEU A 202 -0.53 -18.66 -3.89
C LEU A 202 -1.72 -19.13 -3.05
N ARG A 203 -2.78 -18.33 -2.97
CA ARG A 203 -4.01 -18.72 -2.29
C ARG A 203 -4.66 -19.93 -2.95
N TYR A 204 -4.81 -19.92 -4.26
CA TYR A 204 -5.37 -21.05 -5.00
C TYR A 204 -4.54 -22.32 -4.83
N GLN A 205 -3.21 -22.22 -4.90
CA GLN A 205 -2.30 -23.34 -4.63
C GLN A 205 -2.43 -23.86 -3.18
N SER A 206 -2.57 -22.96 -2.21
CA SER A 206 -2.78 -23.35 -0.82
C SER A 206 -4.12 -24.06 -0.63
N GLU A 207 -5.18 -23.63 -1.31
CA GLU A 207 -6.50 -24.28 -1.28
C GLU A 207 -6.44 -25.67 -1.93
N GLN A 208 -5.77 -25.80 -3.08
CA GLN A 208 -5.56 -27.10 -3.75
C GLN A 208 -4.72 -28.07 -2.89
N ASN A 209 -3.61 -27.61 -2.32
CA ASN A 209 -2.78 -28.42 -1.43
C ASN A 209 -3.58 -28.91 -0.21
N ARG A 210 -4.44 -28.05 0.33
CA ARG A 210 -5.33 -28.40 1.43
C ARG A 210 -6.35 -29.47 1.02
N GLU A 211 -6.96 -29.34 -0.15
CA GLU A 211 -7.90 -30.33 -0.68
C GLU A 211 -7.21 -31.69 -0.85
N VAL A 212 -6.02 -31.72 -1.47
CA VAL A 212 -5.21 -32.94 -1.61
C VAL A 212 -4.92 -33.57 -0.26
N LEU A 213 -4.38 -32.81 0.71
CA LEU A 213 -4.08 -33.32 2.05
C LEU A 213 -5.31 -33.86 2.79
N SER A 214 -6.47 -33.23 2.59
CA SER A 214 -7.73 -33.67 3.19
C SER A 214 -8.28 -34.97 2.56
N SER A 215 -7.94 -35.22 1.30
CA SER A 215 -8.35 -36.43 0.56
C SER A 215 -7.41 -37.63 0.79
N MET A 216 -6.20 -37.39 1.29
CA MET A 216 -5.23 -38.45 1.56
C MET A 216 -5.70 -39.37 2.69
N THR A 217 -5.65 -40.68 2.45
CA THR A 217 -5.93 -41.70 3.45
C THR A 217 -4.79 -41.86 4.45
N ASP A 218 -3.56 -41.55 4.03
CA ASP A 218 -2.36 -41.68 4.86
C ASP A 218 -2.28 -40.53 5.87
N ALA A 219 -1.77 -40.83 7.08
CA ALA A 219 -1.55 -39.84 8.11
C ALA A 219 -0.37 -38.94 7.75
N VAL A 220 -0.62 -37.65 7.53
CA VAL A 220 0.39 -36.64 7.19
C VAL A 220 0.41 -35.54 8.24
N MET A 221 1.59 -35.27 8.78
CA MET A 221 1.88 -34.18 9.70
C MET A 221 3.07 -33.39 9.16
N VAL A 222 2.96 -32.06 9.11
CA VAL A 222 4.03 -31.16 8.68
C VAL A 222 4.41 -30.28 9.86
N PHE A 223 5.67 -30.32 10.21
CA PHE A 223 6.26 -29.49 11.27
C PHE A 223 7.03 -28.33 10.64
N ASP A 224 7.05 -27.19 11.33
CA ASP A 224 7.92 -26.08 10.95
C ASP A 224 9.36 -26.29 11.45
N PRO A 225 10.34 -25.43 11.08
CA PRO A 225 11.71 -25.54 11.56
C PRO A 225 11.87 -25.43 13.09
N SER A 226 10.90 -24.83 13.78
CA SER A 226 10.81 -24.78 15.25
C SER A 226 10.14 -26.03 15.85
N GLN A 227 9.87 -27.05 15.03
CA GLN A 227 9.22 -28.31 15.41
C GLN A 227 7.77 -28.13 15.91
N GLN A 228 7.12 -27.02 15.58
CA GLN A 228 5.69 -26.85 15.85
C GLN A 228 4.86 -27.49 14.73
N LEU A 229 3.79 -28.19 15.12
CA LEU A 229 2.88 -28.82 14.17
C LEU A 229 2.10 -27.74 13.39
N LYS A 230 2.43 -27.58 12.11
CA LYS A 230 1.85 -26.56 11.24
C LYS A 230 0.65 -27.08 10.46
N ILE A 231 0.71 -28.33 9.99
CA ILE A 231 -0.35 -28.96 9.21
C ILE A 231 -0.55 -30.39 9.71
N CYS A 232 -1.80 -30.78 9.92
CA CYS A 232 -2.20 -32.13 10.30
C CYS A 232 -3.44 -32.50 9.49
N ASN A 233 -3.41 -33.61 8.76
CA ASN A 233 -4.59 -34.06 8.02
C ASN A 233 -5.50 -34.95 8.89
N ARG A 234 -6.72 -35.22 8.42
CA ARG A 234 -7.74 -35.95 9.17
C ARG A 234 -7.28 -37.34 9.62
N SER A 235 -6.58 -38.07 8.75
CA SER A 235 -6.04 -39.39 9.08
C SER A 235 -4.99 -39.34 10.20
N ALA A 236 -4.12 -38.33 10.20
CA ALA A 236 -3.15 -38.11 11.28
C ALA A 236 -3.83 -37.72 12.59
N GLU A 237 -4.87 -36.86 12.55
CA GLU A 237 -5.67 -36.55 13.73
C GLU A 237 -6.33 -37.80 14.32
N ASP A 238 -6.93 -38.65 13.49
CA ASP A 238 -7.58 -39.88 13.93
C ASP A 238 -6.58 -40.89 14.51
N LEU A 239 -5.35 -40.93 13.98
CA LEU A 239 -4.24 -41.71 14.53
C LEU A 239 -3.80 -41.17 15.91
N LEU A 240 -3.55 -39.85 16.02
CA LEU A 240 -3.19 -39.19 17.27
C LEU A 240 -4.26 -39.40 18.35
N ARG A 241 -5.55 -39.34 17.99
CA ARG A 241 -6.68 -39.63 18.89
C ARG A 241 -6.62 -41.05 19.45
N LYS A 242 -6.36 -42.04 18.59
CA LYS A 242 -6.25 -43.44 19.00
C LYS A 242 -5.06 -43.65 19.96
N LEU A 243 -3.94 -42.98 19.70
CA LEU A 243 -2.70 -43.14 20.48
C LEU A 243 -2.75 -42.49 21.84
N MET A 244 -3.28 -41.26 21.92
CA MET A 244 -3.32 -40.54 23.18
C MET A 244 -4.39 -41.11 24.14
N GLY A 245 -5.22 -42.05 23.69
CA GLY A 245 -6.31 -42.61 24.50
C GLY A 245 -7.36 -41.57 24.91
N VAL A 246 -7.25 -40.35 24.39
CA VAL A 246 -8.15 -39.23 24.70
C VAL A 246 -9.45 -39.47 23.95
N ARG A 247 -10.44 -40.01 24.65
CA ARG A 247 -11.84 -39.91 24.25
C ARG A 247 -12.25 -38.44 24.39
N LEU A 248 -12.11 -37.67 23.33
CA LEU A 248 -12.77 -36.37 23.25
C LEU A 248 -14.27 -36.58 23.52
N PRO A 249 -14.94 -35.66 24.23
CA PRO A 249 -16.38 -35.76 24.43
C PRO A 249 -17.04 -35.91 23.07
N VAL A 250 -17.67 -37.07 22.86
CA VAL A 250 -18.47 -37.36 21.66
C VAL A 250 -19.51 -36.26 21.60
N GLU A 251 -19.48 -35.43 20.57
CA GLU A 251 -20.55 -34.47 20.28
C GLU A 251 -21.83 -35.26 20.03
N SER A 252 -22.57 -35.48 21.10
CA SER A 252 -23.86 -36.14 21.10
C SER A 252 -24.89 -35.15 20.57
N GLY A 253 -25.26 -35.33 19.31
CA GLY A 253 -26.57 -34.93 18.83
C GLY A 253 -26.68 -33.51 18.26
N GLY A 254 -25.98 -33.27 17.15
CA GLY A 254 -26.37 -32.24 16.21
C GLY A 254 -25.58 -32.42 14.93
N TYR A 255 -26.25 -32.43 13.78
CA TYR A 255 -25.64 -32.15 12.47
C TYR A 255 -25.16 -30.68 12.39
N GLY A 256 -24.56 -30.16 13.46
CA GLY A 256 -23.81 -28.94 13.48
C GLY A 256 -22.38 -29.29 13.13
N GLN A 257 -21.80 -28.58 12.16
CA GLN A 257 -20.38 -28.65 11.84
C GLN A 257 -19.55 -28.78 13.12
N SER A 258 -18.73 -29.84 13.21
CA SER A 258 -17.70 -29.96 14.23
C SER A 258 -17.01 -28.59 14.40
N PRO A 259 -16.78 -28.09 15.64
CA PRO A 259 -16.11 -26.82 15.89
C PRO A 259 -14.80 -26.72 15.10
N TRP A 260 -14.14 -27.86 14.92
CA TRP A 260 -12.93 -28.04 14.12
C TRP A 260 -13.17 -27.76 12.63
N ASN A 261 -14.27 -28.25 12.05
CA ASN A 261 -14.62 -27.95 10.65
C ASN A 261 -14.86 -26.45 10.42
N ARG A 262 -15.30 -25.69 11.43
CA ARG A 262 -15.49 -24.24 11.32
C ARG A 262 -14.13 -23.51 11.21
N TYR A 263 -13.10 -23.97 11.93
CA TYR A 263 -11.71 -23.50 11.77
C TYR A 263 -11.11 -23.87 10.41
N TRP A 264 -11.60 -24.94 9.76
CA TRP A 264 -11.12 -25.36 8.45
C TRP A 264 -11.91 -24.78 7.25
N GLN A 265 -13.17 -24.39 7.42
CA GLN A 265 -14.06 -24.03 6.29
C GLN A 265 -14.27 -22.52 6.10
N GLU A 266 -14.06 -21.68 7.11
CA GLU A 266 -14.25 -20.24 6.98
C GLU A 266 -12.91 -19.52 6.88
N PRO A 267 -12.58 -18.80 5.79
CA PRO A 267 -11.52 -17.81 5.84
C PRO A 267 -11.92 -16.78 6.91
N PRO A 268 -11.03 -16.41 7.85
CA PRO A 268 -11.44 -15.66 9.04
C PRO A 268 -12.18 -14.37 8.68
N HIS A 269 -13.24 -14.08 9.42
CA HIS A 269 -14.09 -12.89 9.27
C HIS A 269 -13.31 -11.55 9.34
N PHE A 270 -12.05 -11.58 9.78
CA PHE A 270 -11.14 -10.44 9.84
C PHE A 270 -10.65 -9.93 8.47
N PHE A 271 -10.87 -10.66 7.37
CA PHE A 271 -10.49 -10.19 6.03
C PHE A 271 -11.45 -9.14 5.41
N ARG A 272 -12.40 -8.60 6.19
CA ARG A 272 -13.26 -7.46 5.77
C ARG A 272 -12.74 -6.08 6.19
N GLN A 273 -11.59 -5.95 6.86
CA GLN A 273 -11.04 -4.63 7.20
C GLN A 273 -9.55 -4.49 6.84
N PRO A 274 -9.16 -3.50 6.01
CA PRO A 274 -7.80 -3.38 5.48
C PRO A 274 -6.83 -2.63 6.42
N SER A 275 -6.98 -2.67 7.75
CA SER A 275 -6.22 -1.77 8.63
C SER A 275 -5.35 -2.40 9.72
N GLN A 276 -5.07 -3.71 9.70
CA GLN A 276 -4.06 -4.30 10.58
C GLN A 276 -3.12 -5.21 9.79
N SER A 277 -1.84 -5.18 10.17
CA SER A 277 -0.70 -5.78 9.47
C SER A 277 -0.95 -7.26 9.09
N PRO A 278 -0.59 -7.68 7.86
CA PRO A 278 -0.82 -9.06 7.40
C PRO A 278 0.04 -10.13 8.10
N LEU A 279 0.92 -9.75 9.04
CA LEU A 279 1.92 -10.64 9.61
C LEU A 279 1.64 -11.08 11.07
N GLU A 280 0.73 -10.42 11.79
CA GLU A 280 0.47 -10.76 13.21
C GLU A 280 -0.91 -11.38 13.47
N GLY A 281 -1.82 -11.37 12.48
CA GLY A 281 -3.19 -11.86 12.65
C GLY A 281 -3.41 -13.36 12.36
N GLY A 282 -2.43 -14.04 11.77
CA GLY A 282 -2.54 -15.48 11.43
C GLY A 282 -2.24 -16.43 12.59
N GLU A 283 -1.75 -15.92 13.72
CA GLU A 283 -1.28 -16.73 14.86
C GLU A 283 -2.37 -16.98 15.91
N GLY A 284 -3.55 -16.38 15.77
CA GLY A 284 -4.61 -16.42 16.79
C GLY A 284 -5.34 -17.76 16.93
N GLU A 285 -5.40 -18.59 15.89
CA GLU A 285 -6.38 -19.70 15.81
C GLU A 285 -5.82 -21.12 15.65
N TYR A 286 -4.51 -21.33 15.87
CA TYR A 286 -3.91 -22.68 15.94
C TYR A 286 -3.51 -23.12 17.36
N ARG A 287 -4.06 -22.46 18.40
CA ARG A 287 -3.60 -22.60 19.80
C ARG A 287 -3.81 -23.97 20.44
N PHE A 288 -4.61 -24.86 19.87
CA PHE A 288 -4.79 -26.18 20.48
C PHE A 288 -3.57 -27.08 20.29
N TRP A 289 -2.92 -27.03 19.11
CA TRP A 289 -1.73 -27.85 18.83
C TRP A 289 -0.41 -27.09 18.98
N ALA A 290 -0.42 -25.74 18.93
CA ALA A 290 0.79 -24.93 19.14
C ALA A 290 1.45 -25.10 20.53
N ASN A 291 0.69 -25.62 21.52
CA ASN A 291 1.19 -25.89 22.87
C ASN A 291 1.64 -27.35 23.08
N LEU A 292 1.51 -28.23 22.08
CA LEU A 292 2.07 -29.57 22.18
C LEU A 292 3.56 -29.50 21.88
N THR A 293 4.37 -29.56 22.94
CA THR A 293 5.83 -29.64 22.82
C THR A 293 6.21 -30.91 22.04
N PRO A 294 7.31 -30.87 21.26
CA PRO A 294 7.79 -32.02 20.50
C PRO A 294 7.86 -33.29 21.35
N ASP A 295 8.24 -33.18 22.61
CA ASP A 295 8.36 -34.28 23.57
C ASP A 295 7.04 -35.04 23.80
N LEU A 296 5.90 -34.34 23.87
CA LEU A 296 4.57 -34.93 24.10
C LEU A 296 4.07 -35.74 22.90
N ILE A 297 4.52 -35.39 21.70
CA ILE A 297 4.17 -36.08 20.46
C ILE A 297 5.22 -37.17 20.16
N ALA A 298 6.49 -36.92 20.48
CA ALA A 298 7.60 -37.82 20.24
C ALA A 298 7.47 -39.12 21.04
N THR A 299 7.12 -39.07 22.33
CA THR A 299 7.05 -40.31 23.14
C THR A 299 5.99 -41.31 22.63
N PRO A 300 4.76 -40.90 22.29
CA PRO A 300 3.77 -41.78 21.68
C PRO A 300 4.18 -42.26 20.28
N ILE A 301 4.78 -41.40 19.45
CA ILE A 301 5.24 -41.78 18.10
C ILE A 301 6.41 -42.75 18.17
N GLU A 302 7.38 -42.54 19.06
CA GLU A 302 8.50 -43.45 19.30
C GLU A 302 8.00 -44.82 19.77
N ARG A 303 7.05 -44.87 20.71
CA ARG A 303 6.42 -46.14 21.12
C ARG A 303 5.71 -46.84 19.96
N LEU A 304 5.03 -46.09 19.11
CA LEU A 304 4.32 -46.63 17.95
C LEU A 304 5.31 -47.13 16.89
N LEU A 305 6.38 -46.39 16.65
CA LEU A 305 7.48 -46.80 15.79
C LEU A 305 8.16 -48.05 16.35
N GLU A 306 8.41 -48.14 17.65
CA GLU A 306 8.94 -49.34 18.31
C GLU A 306 7.98 -50.53 18.19
N GLU A 307 6.67 -50.33 18.38
CA GLU A 307 5.66 -51.38 18.27
C GLU A 307 5.47 -51.86 16.82
N ILE A 308 5.54 -50.95 15.83
CA ILE A 308 5.56 -51.29 14.40
C ILE A 308 6.86 -52.01 14.03
N ARG A 309 8.01 -51.57 14.55
CA ARG A 309 9.31 -52.21 14.35
C ARG A 309 9.31 -53.64 14.88
N PHE A 310 8.58 -53.90 15.96
CA PHE A 310 8.41 -55.22 16.54
C PHE A 310 7.45 -56.13 15.74
N LYS A 311 6.43 -55.56 15.07
CA LYS A 311 5.46 -56.32 14.27
C LYS A 311 5.90 -56.59 12.82
N SER A 312 6.88 -55.85 12.30
CA SER A 312 7.32 -55.95 10.90
C SER A 312 8.75 -56.53 10.78
N THR A 313 8.87 -57.85 10.85
CA THR A 313 10.03 -58.61 10.34
C THR A 313 10.04 -58.76 8.81
N GLY A 314 9.34 -57.89 8.07
CA GLY A 314 9.27 -57.93 6.61
C GLY A 314 9.10 -56.55 5.96
N ARG A 315 10.22 -55.87 5.71
CA ARG A 315 10.47 -54.71 4.82
C ARG A 315 9.35 -53.67 4.62
N TRP A 316 9.54 -52.48 5.20
CA TRP A 316 9.13 -51.20 4.61
C TRP A 316 10.17 -50.11 4.88
N ILE A 317 10.25 -49.14 3.95
CA ILE A 317 11.09 -47.95 4.02
C ILE A 317 10.25 -46.82 4.60
N VAL A 318 10.67 -46.28 5.75
CA VAL A 318 10.15 -45.01 6.28
C VAL A 318 10.90 -43.90 5.56
N CYS A 319 10.21 -43.13 4.72
CA CYS A 319 10.72 -41.84 4.26
C CYS A 319 10.27 -40.78 5.27
N LEU A 320 11.22 -40.29 6.06
CA LEU A 320 11.12 -39.03 6.80
C LEU A 320 11.32 -37.86 5.84
#